data_AF-A0A3A4K4J4-F1
#
_entry.id   AF-A0A3A4K4J4-F1
#
_cell.length_a   1.000
_cell.length_b   1.000
_cell.length_c   1.000
_cell.angle_alpha   90.00
_cell.angle_beta   90.00
_cell.angle_gamma   90.00
#
_symmetry.space_group_name_H-M   'P 1'
#
loop_
_entity.id
_entity.type
_entity.pdbx_description
1 polymer ?
#
loop_
_entity_poly.entity_id
_entity_poly.type
_entity_poly.pdbx_seq_one_letter_code
_entity_poly.pdbx_strand_id
1 'polypeptide(L)'
;VCGSCAMHIDGENKLACTTLVKDLKNGRVRVEALPGAAIDKDLAIDQDDFWRQYRKVMPYLVNDEPAPARERRQSPAEHARIEEATKCILCGACTYSCPSKWADPDYLGPAAMLKAYRFIFDSRDRAGDIRLKILDNKKGIYKCYTIFNCVEACPKDINLTWHFSQIKKKLAAEKY
;
A
#
# COMPACT_ATOMS: atom_id res chain seq x y z
N VAL A 1 6.88 -13.56 6.94
CA VAL A 1 7.38 -12.18 7.16
C VAL A 1 6.22 -11.33 7.67
N CYS A 2 6.37 -10.64 8.80
CA CYS A 2 5.27 -9.92 9.48
C CYS A 2 5.14 -8.44 9.10
N GLY A 3 6.23 -7.76 8.77
CA GLY A 3 6.24 -6.33 8.43
C GLY A 3 6.42 -5.36 9.62
N SER A 4 6.61 -5.85 10.84
CA SER A 4 6.69 -4.98 12.05
C SER A 4 7.99 -4.18 12.20
N CYS A 5 9.07 -4.60 11.52
CA CYS A 5 10.41 -4.04 11.70
C CYS A 5 10.83 -3.07 10.59
N ALA A 6 9.88 -2.38 9.97
CA ALA A 6 10.19 -1.33 9.00
C ALA A 6 10.82 -0.13 9.71
N MET A 7 12.02 0.26 9.27
CA MET A 7 12.83 1.33 9.84
C MET A 7 13.52 2.10 8.72
N HIS A 8 14.02 3.29 9.03
CA HIS A 8 14.88 4.05 8.13
C HIS A 8 16.34 3.69 8.41
N ILE A 9 16.98 2.95 7.50
CA ILE A 9 18.32 2.40 7.67
C ILE A 9 19.21 2.92 6.53
N ASP A 10 20.25 3.69 6.88
CA ASP A 10 21.19 4.31 5.94
C ASP A 10 20.50 5.10 4.80
N GLY A 11 19.47 5.88 5.14
CA GLY A 11 18.77 6.75 4.19
C GLY A 11 17.61 6.08 3.44
N GLU A 12 17.35 4.79 3.68
CA GLU A 12 16.32 4.03 2.98
C GLU A 12 15.36 3.32 3.94
N ASN A 13 14.09 3.23 3.57
CA ASN A 13 13.12 2.46 4.34
C ASN A 13 13.32 0.97 4.06
N LYS A 14 13.73 0.20 5.07
CA LYS A 14 14.03 -1.24 4.96
C LYS A 14 13.37 -2.02 6.10
N LEU A 15 13.27 -3.33 5.95
CA LEU A 15 12.96 -4.21 7.08
C LEU A 15 14.25 -4.56 7.80
N ALA A 16 14.35 -4.23 9.08
CA ALA A 16 15.55 -4.48 9.87
C ALA A 16 15.92 -5.98 9.89
N CYS A 17 14.94 -6.89 9.97
CA CYS A 17 15.20 -8.33 10.06
C CYS A 17 15.76 -8.97 8.78
N THR A 18 15.62 -8.31 7.63
CA THR A 18 16.17 -8.78 6.34
C THR A 18 17.28 -7.89 5.80
N THR A 19 17.61 -6.81 6.51
CA THR A 19 18.76 -5.96 6.16
C THR A 19 20.01 -6.62 6.72
N LEU A 20 20.82 -7.22 5.85
CA LEU A 20 22.05 -7.88 6.28
C LEU A 20 23.13 -6.83 6.52
N VAL A 21 23.76 -6.87 7.70
CA VAL A 21 24.81 -5.91 8.07
C VAL A 21 25.97 -5.92 7.06
N LYS A 22 26.29 -7.07 6.46
CA LYS A 22 27.32 -7.19 5.42
C LYS A 22 27.05 -6.35 4.15
N ASP A 23 25.79 -6.00 3.90
CA ASP A 23 25.38 -5.20 2.74
C ASP A 23 25.44 -3.70 3.04
N LEU A 24 25.63 -3.31 4.31
CA LEU A 24 25.78 -1.94 4.78
C LEU A 24 27.26 -1.54 4.77
N LYS A 25 27.66 -0.75 3.76
CA LYS A 25 29.09 -0.50 3.46
C LYS A 25 29.66 0.75 4.12
N ASN A 26 28.87 1.48 4.89
CA ASN A 26 29.22 2.82 5.36
C ASN A 26 30.07 2.84 6.65
N GLY A 27 30.46 1.68 7.18
CA GLY A 27 31.25 1.53 8.42
C GLY A 27 30.47 1.87 9.70
N ARG A 28 29.66 2.92 9.67
CA ARG A 28 28.67 3.29 10.69
C ARG A 28 27.27 3.15 10.08
N VAL A 29 26.41 2.39 10.74
CA VAL A 29 25.00 2.23 10.36
C VAL A 29 24.15 3.24 11.13
N ARG A 30 23.33 4.01 10.43
CA ARG A 30 22.32 4.90 11.03
C ARG A 30 20.95 4.23 10.94
N VAL A 31 20.30 4.07 12.09
CA VAL A 31 18.94 3.52 12.20
C VAL A 31 18.05 4.56 12.84
N GLU A 32 16.95 4.88 12.18
CA GLU A 32 15.98 5.89 12.58
C GLU A 32 14.54 5.36 12.41
N ALA A 33 13.60 5.99 13.10
CA ALA A 33 12.18 5.75 12.87
C ALA A 33 11.79 6.12 11.42
N LEU A 34 10.67 5.58 10.94
CA LEU A 34 10.22 5.85 9.58
C LEU A 34 9.90 7.34 9.37
N PRO A 35 10.31 7.95 8.24
CA PRO A 35 10.14 9.40 8.04
C PRO A 35 8.68 9.83 7.97
N GLY A 36 8.38 10.99 8.55
CA GLY A 36 7.04 11.59 8.55
C GLY A 36 6.01 10.86 9.42
N ALA A 37 6.41 9.81 10.14
CA ALA A 37 5.60 9.21 11.20
C ALA A 37 5.75 9.99 12.50
N ALA A 38 4.70 10.02 13.32
CA ALA A 38 4.84 10.44 14.71
C ALA A 38 5.57 9.35 15.49
N ILE A 39 6.59 9.75 16.26
CA ILE A 39 7.41 8.82 17.05
C ILE A 39 6.78 8.69 18.44
N ASP A 40 6.44 7.47 18.83
CA ASP A 40 5.99 7.18 20.19
C ASP A 40 7.19 7.09 21.13
N LYS A 41 8.18 6.25 20.77
CA LYS A 41 9.42 6.08 21.54
C LYS A 41 10.49 5.38 20.69
N ASP A 42 11.71 5.90 20.73
CA ASP A 42 12.88 5.34 20.03
C ASP A 42 12.60 5.13 18.52
N LEU A 43 12.45 3.87 18.09
CA LEU A 43 12.14 3.47 16.72
C LEU A 43 10.66 3.10 16.51
N ALA A 44 9.87 3.06 17.59
CA ALA A 44 8.44 2.80 17.53
C ALA A 44 7.69 4.07 17.11
N ILE A 45 6.78 3.90 16.16
CA ILE A 45 5.97 4.97 15.59
C ILE A 45 4.48 4.73 15.87
N ASP A 46 3.72 5.81 15.96
CA ASP A 46 2.26 5.77 15.95
C ASP A 46 1.76 5.34 14.55
N GLN A 47 0.95 4.28 14.53
CA GLN A 47 0.37 3.72 13.30
C GLN A 47 -1.14 3.97 13.18
N ASP A 48 -1.76 4.74 14.06
CA ASP A 48 -3.21 4.95 14.07
C ASP A 48 -3.70 5.60 12.77
N ASP A 49 -2.96 6.57 12.23
CA ASP A 49 -3.28 7.13 10.91
C ASP A 49 -3.14 6.10 9.79
N PHE A 50 -2.07 5.30 9.78
CA PHE A 50 -1.87 4.25 8.79
C PHE A 50 -3.06 3.28 8.76
N TRP A 51 -3.49 2.80 9.93
CA TRP A 51 -4.63 1.89 10.05
C TRP A 51 -5.97 2.56 9.75
N ARG A 52 -6.14 3.84 10.11
CA ARG A 52 -7.32 4.62 9.77
C ARG A 52 -7.48 4.74 8.25
N GLN A 53 -6.44 5.11 7.52
CA GLN A 53 -6.50 5.19 6.05
C GLN A 53 -6.72 3.81 5.41
N TYR A 54 -6.07 2.77 5.94
CA TYR A 54 -6.27 1.40 5.48
C TYR A 54 -7.73 0.92 5.63
N ARG A 55 -8.41 1.27 6.73
CA ARG A 55 -9.81 0.90 6.95
C ARG A 55 -10.78 1.65 6.02
N LYS A 56 -10.48 2.90 5.64
CA LYS A 56 -11.32 3.70 4.73
C LYS A 56 -11.59 3.01 3.39
N VAL A 57 -10.65 2.21 2.90
CA VAL A 57 -10.78 1.53 1.59
C VAL A 57 -11.54 0.20 1.64
N MET A 58 -12.22 -0.10 2.75
CA MET A 58 -13.00 -1.34 2.96
C MET A 58 -12.19 -2.59 2.57
N PRO A 59 -11.12 -2.93 3.31
CA PRO A 59 -10.13 -3.92 2.90
C PRO A 59 -10.56 -5.38 3.12
N TYR A 60 -11.81 -5.69 2.77
CA TYR A 60 -12.45 -6.99 2.87
C TYR A 60 -13.31 -7.26 1.64
N LEU A 61 -13.62 -8.52 1.33
CA LEU A 61 -14.44 -8.88 0.18
C LEU A 61 -15.90 -8.45 0.43
N VAL A 62 -16.51 -7.74 -0.52
CA VAL A 62 -17.94 -7.41 -0.50
C VAL A 62 -18.62 -8.13 -1.65
N ASN A 63 -19.52 -9.06 -1.34
CA ASN A 63 -20.34 -9.77 -2.32
C ASN A 63 -21.64 -10.21 -1.62
N ASP A 64 -22.76 -9.70 -2.08
CA ASP A 64 -24.12 -9.92 -1.58
C ASP A 64 -24.86 -11.08 -2.30
N GLU A 65 -24.23 -11.71 -3.29
CA GLU A 65 -24.76 -12.90 -3.92
C GLU A 65 -24.83 -14.05 -2.91
N PRO A 66 -25.86 -14.92 -2.97
CA PRO A 66 -25.94 -16.10 -2.14
C PRO A 66 -24.67 -16.94 -2.22
N ALA A 67 -24.23 -17.48 -1.08
CA ALA A 67 -23.07 -18.37 -1.05
C ALA A 67 -23.32 -19.58 -1.97
N PRO A 68 -22.42 -19.86 -2.94
CA PRO A 68 -22.57 -21.03 -3.78
C PRO A 68 -22.38 -22.33 -2.98
N ALA A 69 -22.82 -23.45 -3.54
CA ALA A 69 -22.60 -24.79 -2.96
C ALA A 69 -21.10 -25.17 -2.85
N ARG A 70 -20.22 -24.45 -3.55
CA ARG A 70 -18.75 -24.58 -3.56
C ARG A 70 -18.11 -23.20 -3.51
N GLU A 71 -16.78 -23.13 -3.62
CA GLU A 71 -16.05 -21.86 -3.73
C GLU A 71 -16.51 -21.01 -4.92
N ARG A 72 -16.43 -19.68 -4.75
CA ARG A 72 -16.59 -18.74 -5.86
C ARG A 72 -15.43 -18.91 -6.83
N ARG A 73 -15.74 -19.20 -8.10
CA ARG A 73 -14.73 -19.43 -9.14
C ARG A 73 -13.95 -18.15 -9.45
N GLN A 74 -12.66 -18.32 -9.68
CA GLN A 74 -11.75 -17.29 -10.16
C GLN A 74 -10.74 -17.97 -11.08
N SER A 75 -10.61 -17.48 -12.31
CA SER A 75 -9.63 -17.99 -13.27
C SER A 75 -8.21 -17.58 -12.88
N PRO A 76 -7.18 -18.33 -13.33
CA PRO A 76 -5.79 -17.93 -13.13
C PRO A 76 -5.48 -16.52 -13.65
N ALA A 77 -6.07 -16.13 -14.78
CA ALA A 77 -5.88 -14.79 -15.35
C ALA A 77 -6.48 -13.67 -14.49
N GLU A 78 -7.63 -13.92 -13.85
CA GLU A 78 -8.22 -12.96 -12.91
C GLU A 78 -7.41 -12.86 -11.61
N HIS A 79 -6.93 -14.00 -11.08
CA HIS A 79 -6.08 -14.00 -9.90
C HIS A 79 -4.75 -13.27 -10.16
N ALA A 80 -4.11 -13.52 -11.31
CA ALA A 80 -2.85 -12.91 -11.69
C ALA A 80 -2.90 -11.37 -11.69
N ARG A 81 -4.08 -10.77 -11.96
CA ARG A 81 -4.27 -9.30 -11.91
C ARG A 81 -4.07 -8.72 -10.52
N ILE A 82 -4.46 -9.46 -9.48
CA ILE A 82 -4.40 -8.98 -8.08
C ILE A 82 -3.23 -9.58 -7.29
N GLU A 83 -2.62 -10.65 -7.80
CA GLU A 83 -1.62 -11.46 -7.10
C GLU A 83 -0.50 -10.63 -6.48
N GLU A 84 0.11 -9.73 -7.26
CA GLU A 84 1.20 -8.88 -6.77
C GLU A 84 0.77 -8.02 -5.58
N ALA A 85 -0.40 -7.40 -5.66
CA ALA A 85 -0.96 -6.59 -4.58
C ALA A 85 -1.32 -7.41 -3.32
N THR A 86 -1.57 -8.72 -3.45
CA THR A 86 -1.80 -9.60 -2.29
C THR A 86 -0.55 -9.83 -1.45
N LYS A 87 0.65 -9.64 -2.02
CA LYS A 87 1.94 -9.83 -1.34
C LYS A 87 2.24 -8.77 -0.28
N CYS A 88 1.45 -7.70 -0.21
CA CYS A 88 1.63 -6.62 0.75
C CYS A 88 1.52 -7.12 2.19
N ILE A 89 2.58 -6.91 2.98
CA ILE A 89 2.68 -7.29 4.39
C ILE A 89 2.33 -6.14 5.36
N LEU A 90 1.78 -5.03 4.85
CA LEU A 90 1.37 -3.86 5.64
C LEU A 90 2.46 -3.26 6.55
N CYS A 91 3.72 -3.30 6.10
CA CYS A 91 4.85 -2.78 6.88
C CYS A 91 4.98 -1.25 6.93
N GLY A 92 4.19 -0.51 6.15
CA GLY A 92 4.24 0.96 6.11
C GLY A 92 5.43 1.58 5.34
N ALA A 93 6.48 0.82 5.00
CA ALA A 93 7.70 1.36 4.35
C ALA A 93 7.41 2.25 3.13
N CYS A 94 6.50 1.83 2.25
CA CYS A 94 6.08 2.59 1.08
C CYS A 94 5.27 3.85 1.40
N THR A 95 4.54 3.85 2.52
CA THR A 95 3.70 4.98 2.93
C THR A 95 4.54 6.07 3.56
N TYR A 96 5.47 5.68 4.43
CA TYR A 96 6.39 6.59 5.08
C TYR A 96 7.62 6.93 4.23
N SER A 97 7.77 6.39 3.02
CA SER A 97 8.74 6.88 2.03
C SER A 97 8.17 7.96 1.10
N CYS A 98 6.86 8.26 1.20
CA CYS A 98 6.15 9.09 0.24
C CYS A 98 6.08 10.56 0.70
N PRO A 99 6.71 11.51 -0.01
CA PRO A 99 6.64 12.93 0.35
C PRO A 99 5.22 13.52 0.32
N SER A 100 4.35 13.03 -0.57
CA SER A 100 2.93 13.43 -0.57
C SER A 100 2.23 13.10 0.75
N LYS A 101 2.66 12.04 1.45
CA LYS A 101 2.10 11.65 2.76
C LYS A 101 2.67 12.53 3.88
N TRP A 102 3.95 12.88 3.82
CA TRP A 102 4.57 13.80 4.78
C TRP A 102 3.92 15.20 4.72
N ALA A 103 3.60 15.66 3.52
CA ALA A 103 2.99 16.97 3.30
C ALA A 103 1.48 17.01 3.65
N ASP A 104 0.79 15.87 3.68
CA ASP A 104 -0.65 15.81 3.89
C ASP A 104 -1.04 14.51 4.63
N PRO A 105 -1.22 14.58 5.97
CA PRO A 105 -1.61 13.44 6.77
C PRO A 105 -2.96 12.83 6.34
N ASP A 106 -3.83 13.59 5.66
CA ASP A 106 -5.11 13.06 5.20
C ASP A 106 -5.02 12.28 3.87
N TYR A 107 -3.87 12.32 3.18
CA TYR A 107 -3.65 11.49 2.02
C TYR A 107 -3.76 10.00 2.39
N LEU A 108 -4.55 9.24 1.62
CA LEU A 108 -4.75 7.79 1.84
C LEU A 108 -3.43 7.02 1.96
N GLY A 109 -2.45 7.40 1.14
CA GLY A 109 -1.13 6.78 1.15
C GLY A 109 -1.02 5.50 0.29
N PRO A 110 0.20 5.16 -0.14
CA PRO A 110 0.47 4.02 -1.02
C PRO A 110 -0.10 2.67 -0.55
N ALA A 111 0.03 2.31 0.72
CA ALA A 111 -0.42 0.99 1.20
C ALA A 111 -1.95 0.83 1.14
N ALA A 112 -2.70 1.86 1.53
CA ALA A 112 -4.17 1.85 1.46
C ALA A 112 -4.65 1.79 0.01
N MET A 113 -4.07 2.57 -0.89
CA MET A 113 -4.42 2.53 -2.31
C MET A 113 -4.09 1.18 -2.96
N LEU A 114 -2.97 0.54 -2.60
CA LEU A 114 -2.63 -0.80 -3.09
C LEU A 114 -3.67 -1.83 -2.60
N LYS A 115 -4.10 -1.72 -1.34
CA LYS A 115 -5.16 -2.59 -0.82
C LYS A 115 -6.48 -2.35 -1.54
N ALA A 116 -6.83 -1.10 -1.85
CA ALA A 116 -7.99 -0.78 -2.67
C ALA A 116 -7.90 -1.44 -4.05
N TYR A 117 -6.76 -1.32 -4.74
CA TYR A 117 -6.50 -2.00 -6.02
C TYR A 117 -6.80 -3.51 -5.93
N ARG A 118 -6.29 -4.18 -4.89
CA ARG A 118 -6.49 -5.62 -4.68
C ARG A 118 -7.98 -6.01 -4.65
N PHE A 119 -8.88 -5.14 -4.19
CA PHE A 119 -10.32 -5.43 -4.18
C PHE A 119 -11.06 -4.88 -5.40
N ILE A 120 -10.67 -3.71 -5.92
CA ILE A 120 -11.26 -3.11 -7.14
C ILE A 120 -11.13 -4.05 -8.35
N PHE A 121 -10.04 -4.81 -8.42
CA PHE A 121 -9.74 -5.71 -9.54
C PHE A 121 -9.94 -7.20 -9.21
N ASP A 122 -10.49 -7.56 -8.04
CA ASP A 122 -10.86 -8.95 -7.73
C ASP A 122 -12.22 -9.27 -8.34
N SER A 123 -12.26 -10.26 -9.24
CA SER A 123 -13.50 -10.68 -9.94
C SER A 123 -14.62 -11.15 -9.01
N ARG A 124 -14.31 -11.48 -7.76
CA ARG A 124 -15.27 -11.93 -6.75
C ARG A 124 -15.90 -10.78 -5.96
N ASP A 125 -15.33 -9.58 -6.00
CA ASP A 125 -15.82 -8.41 -5.27
C ASP A 125 -16.88 -7.64 -6.08
N ARG A 126 -17.82 -7.00 -5.38
CA ARG A 126 -18.94 -6.23 -5.95
C ARG A 126 -18.96 -4.76 -5.49
N ALA A 127 -18.02 -4.35 -4.64
CA ALA A 127 -17.90 -2.98 -4.15
C ALA A 127 -16.73 -2.21 -4.80
N GLY A 128 -16.36 -2.57 -6.04
CA GLY A 128 -15.31 -1.88 -6.80
C GLY A 128 -15.60 -0.38 -6.94
N ASP A 129 -16.82 -0.02 -7.34
CA ASP A 129 -17.23 1.36 -7.59
C ASP A 129 -17.27 2.20 -6.31
N ILE A 130 -17.66 1.59 -5.19
CA ILE A 130 -17.63 2.24 -3.87
C ILE A 130 -16.19 2.61 -3.51
N ARG A 131 -15.24 1.69 -3.72
CA ARG A 131 -13.81 1.96 -3.46
C ARG A 131 -13.25 2.99 -4.43
N LEU A 132 -13.64 2.97 -5.70
CA LEU A 132 -13.23 3.98 -6.66
C LEU A 132 -13.65 5.38 -6.23
N LYS A 133 -14.89 5.56 -5.73
CA LYS A 133 -15.36 6.83 -5.15
C LYS A 133 -14.55 7.28 -3.95
N ILE A 134 -14.12 6.36 -3.08
CA ILE A 134 -13.23 6.66 -1.94
C ILE A 134 -11.88 7.19 -2.43
N LEU A 135 -11.39 6.71 -3.58
CA LEU A 135 -10.10 7.10 -4.16
C LEU A 135 -10.18 8.35 -5.06
N ASP A 136 -11.34 8.64 -5.67
CA ASP A 136 -11.55 9.70 -6.66
C ASP A 136 -11.64 11.11 -6.04
N ASN A 137 -10.58 11.53 -5.35
CA ASN A 137 -10.51 12.88 -4.75
C ASN A 137 -9.05 13.36 -4.55
N LYS A 138 -8.91 14.62 -4.14
CA LYS A 138 -7.61 15.30 -3.94
C LYS A 138 -6.76 14.70 -2.81
N LYS A 139 -7.36 13.99 -1.86
CA LYS A 139 -6.71 13.25 -0.76
C LYS A 139 -6.59 11.76 -1.05
N GLY A 140 -7.04 11.31 -2.23
CA GLY A 140 -6.95 9.95 -2.72
C GLY A 140 -5.93 9.85 -3.86
N ILE A 141 -6.31 9.17 -4.94
CA ILE A 141 -5.40 8.78 -6.03
C ILE A 141 -4.70 9.94 -6.73
N TYR A 142 -5.29 11.14 -6.70
CA TYR A 142 -4.76 12.32 -7.39
C TYR A 142 -3.66 13.05 -6.62
N LYS A 143 -3.43 12.75 -5.34
CA LYS A 143 -2.25 13.23 -4.59
C LYS A 143 -0.97 12.43 -4.91
N CYS A 144 -1.11 11.34 -5.69
CA CYS A 144 0.03 10.57 -6.18
C CYS A 144 0.67 11.28 -7.39
N TYR A 145 1.80 11.97 -7.13
CA TYR A 145 2.63 12.66 -8.12
C TYR A 145 3.66 11.74 -8.80
N THR A 146 3.50 10.42 -8.69
CA THR A 146 4.35 9.44 -9.38
C THR A 146 5.85 9.60 -9.04
N ILE A 147 6.16 9.73 -7.74
CA ILE A 147 7.52 9.94 -7.21
C ILE A 147 8.37 8.66 -7.19
N PHE A 148 7.73 7.48 -7.22
CA PHE A 148 8.37 6.15 -7.20
C PHE A 148 9.08 5.71 -5.90
N ASN A 149 9.29 6.57 -4.90
CA ASN A 149 9.82 6.14 -3.58
C ASN A 149 9.10 4.95 -2.94
N CYS A 150 7.81 4.77 -3.23
CA CYS A 150 7.03 3.66 -2.71
C CYS A 150 7.42 2.30 -3.31
N VAL A 151 7.90 2.28 -4.55
CA VAL A 151 8.40 1.07 -5.24
C VAL A 151 9.77 0.71 -4.69
N GLU A 152 10.69 1.67 -4.64
CA GLU A 152 12.03 1.48 -4.08
C GLU A 152 12.00 1.01 -2.61
N ALA A 153 11.07 1.54 -1.81
CA ALA A 153 10.93 1.17 -0.40
C ALA A 153 10.20 -0.16 -0.17
N CYS A 154 9.66 -0.82 -1.19
CA CYS A 154 8.84 -2.02 -0.98
C CYS A 154 9.73 -3.26 -0.78
N PRO A 155 9.77 -3.88 0.42
CA PRO A 155 10.59 -5.08 0.65
C PRO A 155 10.02 -6.35 0.01
N LYS A 156 8.93 -6.21 -0.74
CA LYS A 156 8.21 -7.27 -1.45
C LYS A 156 8.24 -7.07 -2.97
N ASP A 157 8.99 -6.06 -3.44
CA ASP A 157 9.18 -5.75 -4.86
C ASP A 157 7.86 -5.53 -5.60
N ILE A 158 6.87 -4.94 -4.92
CA ILE A 158 5.56 -4.64 -5.51
C ILE A 158 5.69 -3.36 -6.35
N ASN A 159 5.18 -3.39 -7.58
CA ASN A 159 5.10 -2.20 -8.43
C ASN A 159 3.86 -1.35 -8.08
N LEU A 160 3.91 -0.66 -6.94
CA LEU A 160 2.80 0.15 -6.44
C LEU A 160 2.33 1.21 -7.45
N THR A 161 3.25 1.90 -8.12
CA THR A 161 2.89 2.97 -9.08
C THR A 161 2.20 2.42 -10.33
N TRP A 162 2.57 1.22 -10.79
CA TRP A 162 1.84 0.53 -11.85
C TRP A 162 0.39 0.25 -11.44
N HIS A 163 0.16 -0.30 -10.24
CA HIS A 163 -1.20 -0.54 -9.74
C HIS A 163 -2.00 0.77 -9.63
N PHE A 164 -1.40 1.86 -9.15
CA PHE A 164 -2.05 3.17 -9.08
C PHE A 164 -2.41 3.69 -10.48
N SER A 165 -1.58 3.42 -11.49
CA SER A 165 -1.90 3.77 -12.87
C SER A 165 -3.14 3.03 -13.39
N GLN A 166 -3.35 1.77 -12.99
CA GLN A 166 -4.54 1.01 -13.38
C GLN A 166 -5.81 1.58 -12.73
N ILE A 167 -5.74 2.02 -11.46
CA ILE A 167 -6.84 2.72 -10.80
C ILE A 167 -7.16 4.01 -11.58
N LYS A 168 -6.14 4.82 -11.89
CA LYS A 168 -6.31 6.08 -12.65
C LYS A 168 -6.93 5.82 -14.03
N LYS A 169 -6.50 4.76 -14.73
CA LYS A 169 -7.08 4.35 -16.03
C LYS A 169 -8.55 3.97 -15.90
N LYS A 170 -8.91 3.19 -14.87
CA LYS A 170 -10.31 2.81 -14.63
C LYS A 170 -11.19 4.02 -14.35
N LEU A 171 -10.74 4.95 -13.49
CA LEU A 171 -11.45 6.20 -13.21
C LEU A 171 -11.58 7.10 -14.45
N ALA A 172 -10.58 7.12 -15.33
CA ALA A 172 -10.65 7.87 -16.59
C ALA A 172 -11.68 7.27 -17.55
N ALA A 173 -11.73 5.93 -17.67
CA ALA A 173 -12.68 5.23 -18.53
C ALA A 173 -14.14 5.29 -18.04
N GLU A 174 -14.39 5.67 -16.78
CA GLU A 174 -15.75 5.93 -16.26
C GLU A 174 -16.22 7.36 -16.55
N LYS A 175 -15.30 8.29 -16.84
CA LYS A 175 -15.59 9.71 -17.08
C LYS A 175 -15.81 10.05 -18.57
N TYR A 176 -15.43 9.16 -19.48
CA TYR A 176 -15.50 9.31 -20.93
C TYR A 176 -16.06 8.03 -21.56
#